data_AF-A0A2V9F847-F1
#
_entry.id   AF-A0A2V9F847-F1
#
_cell.length_a   1.000
_cell.length_b   1.000
_cell.length_c   1.000
_cell.angle_alpha   90.00
_cell.angle_beta   90.00
_cell.angle_gamma   90.00
#
_symmetry.space_group_name_H-M   'P 1'
#
loop_
_entity.id
_entity.type
_entity.pdbx_description
1 polymer ?
#
loop_
_entity_poly.entity_id
_entity_poly.type
_entity_poly.pdbx_seq_one_letter_code
_entity_poly.pdbx_strand_id
1 'polypeptide(L)'
;MLQLPGVREVPHRVGGIEFQVDGVEFMHSHGPSWFDIRLSKEDQASVLKTGLALPHRAQMHTEAGWVSLRIENSQDLGKAKRVIQLAYEKAKKILE
;
A
#
# COMPACT_ATOMS: atom_id res chain seq x y z
N MET A 1 2.75 5.61 -13.44
CA MET A 1 3.71 4.61 -12.94
C MET A 1 4.51 5.20 -11.80
N LEU A 2 4.59 4.48 -10.67
CA LEU A 2 5.51 4.79 -9.58
C LEU A 2 6.94 4.62 -10.10
N GLN A 3 7.72 5.70 -10.15
CA GLN A 3 9.13 5.64 -10.56
C GLN A 3 10.01 5.21 -9.38
N LEU A 4 9.64 4.09 -8.74
CA LEU A 4 10.36 3.52 -7.62
C LEU A 4 11.28 2.40 -8.15
N PRO A 5 12.59 2.43 -7.85
CA PRO A 5 13.51 1.37 -8.26
C PRO A 5 13.06 -0.01 -7.83
N GLY A 6 13.24 -1.02 -8.70
CA GLY A 6 12.90 -2.41 -8.38
C GLY A 6 11.40 -2.72 -8.32
N VAL A 7 10.52 -1.72 -8.53
CA VAL A 7 9.07 -1.95 -8.53
C VAL A 7 8.60 -2.53 -9.85
N ARG A 8 7.82 -3.61 -9.77
CA ARG A 8 7.14 -4.26 -10.90
C ARG A 8 5.64 -4.35 -10.66
N GLU A 9 4.89 -4.24 -11.75
CA GLU A 9 3.44 -4.45 -11.78
C GLU A 9 3.17 -5.87 -12.28
N VAL A 10 2.37 -6.63 -11.52
CA VAL A 10 1.92 -7.98 -11.91
C VAL A 10 0.42 -8.12 -11.69
N PRO A 11 -0.28 -9.03 -12.40
CA PRO A 11 -1.67 -9.32 -12.11
C PRO A 11 -1.84 -9.83 -10.68
N HIS A 12 -2.75 -9.22 -9.90
CA HIS A 12 -3.02 -9.64 -8.53
C HIS A 12 -3.95 -10.87 -8.51
N ARG A 13 -3.71 -11.80 -7.58
CA ARG A 13 -4.40 -13.10 -7.47
C ARG A 13 -5.92 -13.03 -7.33
N VAL A 14 -6.47 -11.93 -6.82
CA VAL A 14 -7.92 -11.70 -6.67
C VAL A 14 -8.44 -10.62 -7.62
N GLY A 15 -7.69 -10.31 -8.67
CA GLY A 15 -7.98 -9.21 -9.61
C GLY A 15 -7.30 -7.90 -9.19
N GLY A 16 -7.10 -7.04 -10.18
CA GLY A 16 -6.35 -5.79 -10.04
C GLY A 16 -4.86 -5.93 -10.36
N ILE A 17 -4.09 -4.90 -10.01
CA ILE A 17 -2.63 -4.84 -10.20
C ILE A 17 -1.97 -4.91 -8.83
N GLU A 18 -1.03 -5.83 -8.68
CA GLU A 18 -0.11 -5.94 -7.57
C GLU A 18 1.21 -5.24 -7.89
N PHE A 19 1.75 -4.54 -6.90
CA PHE A 19 3.03 -3.86 -6.97
C PHE A 19 4.00 -4.57 -6.03
N GLN A 20 5.10 -5.05 -6.62
CA GLN A 20 6.14 -5.77 -5.91
C GLN A 20 7.45 -4.98 -5.98
N VAL A 21 8.21 -4.93 -4.89
CA VAL A 21 9.62 -4.56 -4.93
C VAL A 21 10.44 -5.82 -4.77
N ASP A 22 11.27 -6.15 -5.76
CA ASP A 22 12.13 -7.34 -5.76
C ASP A 22 11.38 -8.66 -5.42
N GLY A 23 10.13 -8.77 -5.87
CA GLY A 23 9.27 -9.95 -5.65
C GLY A 23 8.43 -9.92 -4.36
N VAL A 24 8.57 -8.89 -3.52
CA VAL A 24 7.78 -8.71 -2.29
C VAL A 24 6.61 -7.76 -2.55
N GLU A 25 5.38 -8.27 -2.41
CA GLU A 25 4.17 -7.47 -2.46
C GLU A 25 4.16 -6.40 -1.35
N PHE A 26 3.95 -5.15 -1.75
CA PHE A 26 3.80 -4.03 -0.81
C PHE A 26 2.55 -3.18 -1.05
N MET A 27 1.89 -3.33 -2.20
CA MET A 27 0.65 -2.64 -2.53
C MET A 27 -0.11 -3.41 -3.62
N HIS A 28 -1.44 -3.35 -3.63
CA HIS A 28 -2.25 -3.73 -4.78
C HIS A 28 -3.44 -2.78 -4.96
N SER A 29 -4.03 -2.81 -6.16
CA SER A 29 -5.14 -1.93 -6.56
C SER A 29 -6.46 -2.69 -6.70
N HIS A 30 -7.54 -2.06 -6.24
CA HIS A 30 -8.93 -2.47 -6.46
C HIS A 30 -9.59 -1.47 -7.42
N GLY A 31 -9.22 -1.55 -8.69
CA GLY A 31 -9.61 -0.56 -9.69
C GLY A 31 -8.72 0.68 -9.68
N PRO A 32 -9.18 1.82 -10.26
CA PRO A 32 -8.29 2.93 -10.57
C PRO A 32 -7.92 3.84 -9.38
N SER A 33 -8.71 3.83 -8.31
CA SER A 33 -8.61 4.81 -7.23
C SER A 33 -8.57 4.21 -5.83
N TRP A 34 -8.61 2.88 -5.70
CA TRP A 34 -8.56 2.19 -4.42
C TRP A 34 -7.33 1.30 -4.35
N PHE A 35 -6.57 1.40 -3.26
CA PHE A 35 -5.32 0.67 -3.07
C PHE A 35 -5.26 0.12 -1.66
N ASP A 36 -4.79 -1.11 -1.53
CA ASP A 36 -4.38 -1.65 -0.24
C ASP A 36 -2.85 -1.65 -0.19
N ILE A 37 -2.30 -1.22 0.95
CA ILE A 37 -0.87 -0.97 1.13
C ILE A 37 -0.40 -1.67 2.41
N ARG A 38 0.73 -2.39 2.30
CA ARG A 38 1.32 -3.15 3.40
C ARG A 38 2.45 -2.40 4.09
N LEU A 39 2.20 -1.99 5.32
CA LEU A 39 3.09 -1.24 6.20
C LEU A 39 3.72 -2.12 7.29
N SER A 40 4.64 -1.52 8.06
CA SER A 40 4.99 -2.03 9.38
C SER A 40 3.81 -1.86 10.35
N LYS A 41 3.80 -2.57 11.48
CA LYS A 41 2.74 -2.40 12.50
C LYS A 41 2.72 -0.98 13.09
N GLU A 42 3.91 -0.40 13.28
CA GLU A 42 4.08 0.95 13.81
C GLU A 42 3.56 2.01 12.83
N ASP A 43 3.94 1.89 11.55
CA ASP A 43 3.46 2.80 10.51
C ASP A 43 1.95 2.65 10.30
N GLN A 44 1.42 1.42 10.29
CA GLN A 44 -0.02 1.15 10.23
C GLN A 44 -0.75 1.90 11.35
N ALA A 45 -0.30 1.76 12.61
CA ALA A 45 -0.92 2.46 13.73
C ALA A 45 -0.85 3.98 13.57
N SER A 46 0.29 4.51 13.11
CA SER A 46 0.51 5.93 12.89
C SER A 46 -0.40 6.52 11.80
N VAL A 47 -0.48 5.89 10.63
CA VAL A 47 -1.28 6.40 9.50
C VAL A 47 -2.78 6.30 9.77
N LEU A 48 -3.22 5.28 10.52
CA LEU A 48 -4.61 5.15 10.95
C LEU A 48 -4.97 6.22 11.99
N LYS A 49 -4.11 6.44 12.99
CA LYS A 49 -4.31 7.47 14.02
C LYS A 49 -4.37 8.88 13.43
N THR A 50 -3.58 9.15 12.39
CA THR A 50 -3.48 10.47 11.74
C THR A 50 -4.48 10.67 10.60
N GLY A 51 -5.29 9.66 10.26
CA GLY A 51 -6.25 9.72 9.16
C GLY A 51 -5.60 9.82 7.77
N LEU A 52 -4.32 9.41 7.65
CA LEU A 52 -3.63 9.33 6.37
C LEU A 52 -4.09 8.13 5.55
N ALA A 53 -4.61 7.09 6.20
CA ALA A 53 -5.16 5.91 5.55
C ALA A 53 -6.42 5.40 6.26
N LEU A 54 -7.17 4.55 5.57
CA LEU A 54 -8.35 3.88 6.08
C LEU A 54 -7.97 2.49 6.63
N PRO A 55 -8.69 1.98 7.65
CA PRO A 55 -8.55 0.59 8.05
C PRO A 55 -8.81 -0.34 6.86
N HIS A 56 -7.91 -1.29 6.64
CA HIS A 56 -8.12 -2.32 5.62
C HIS A 56 -9.35 -3.16 5.98
N ARG A 57 -10.33 -3.20 5.07
CA ARG A 57 -11.60 -3.92 5.25
C ARG A 57 -11.65 -5.18 4.40
N ALA A 58 -10.66 -6.06 4.51
CA ALA A 58 -10.85 -7.44 4.08
C ALA A 58 -11.75 -8.15 5.09
N GLN A 59 -12.96 -8.55 4.65
CA GLN A 59 -13.96 -9.24 5.48
C GLN A 59 -13.45 -10.53 6.15
N MET A 60 -12.30 -11.06 5.75
CA MET A 60 -11.76 -12.32 6.26
C MET A 60 -10.51 -12.20 7.12
N HIS A 61 -9.71 -11.14 7.03
CA HIS A 61 -8.47 -11.03 7.81
C HIS A 61 -8.09 -9.56 8.06
N THR A 62 -8.00 -9.15 9.32
CA THR A 62 -7.12 -8.05 9.72
C THR A 62 -5.68 -8.52 9.50
N GLU A 63 -5.24 -8.56 8.25
CA GLU A 63 -3.83 -8.82 7.96
C GLU A 63 -3.03 -7.66 8.55
N ALA A 64 -2.25 -7.97 9.60
CA ALA A 64 -1.41 -6.98 10.26
C ALA A 64 -0.53 -6.26 9.22
N GLY A 65 -0.48 -4.94 9.32
CA GLY A 65 0.26 -4.08 8.39
C GLY A 65 -0.57 -3.51 7.23
N TRP A 66 -1.75 -4.04 6.88
CA TRP A 66 -2.50 -3.50 5.74
C TRP A 66 -3.39 -2.31 6.08
N VAL A 67 -3.40 -1.32 5.18
CA VAL A 67 -4.31 -0.17 5.20
C VAL A 67 -4.87 0.05 3.80
N SER A 68 -6.04 0.68 3.70
CA SER A 68 -6.62 1.07 2.43
C SER A 68 -6.46 2.57 2.17
N LEU A 69 -6.28 2.95 0.91
CA LEU A 69 -6.31 4.31 0.42
C LEU A 69 -7.31 4.46 -0.70
N ARG A 70 -8.01 5.59 -0.68
CA ARG A 70 -8.86 6.04 -1.77
C ARG A 70 -8.36 7.37 -2.29
N ILE A 71 -8.14 7.48 -3.59
CA ILE A 71 -7.71 8.71 -4.25
C ILE A 71 -8.91 9.32 -4.97
N GLU A 72 -9.52 10.35 -4.36
CA GLU A 72 -10.65 11.07 -4.96
C GLU A 72 -10.25 12.47 -5.43
N ASN A 73 -9.22 13.04 -4.81
CA ASN A 73 -8.73 14.38 -5.13
C ASN A 73 -7.20 14.50 -5.01
N SER A 74 -6.68 15.69 -5.29
CA SER A 74 -5.25 15.97 -5.27
C SER A 74 -4.63 15.90 -3.86
N GLN A 75 -5.39 16.16 -2.80
CA GLN A 75 -4.89 16.01 -1.42
C GLN A 75 -4.66 14.53 -1.09
N ASP A 76 -5.54 13.64 -1.57
CA ASP A 76 -5.40 12.21 -1.36
C ASP A 76 -4.20 11.64 -2.11
N LEU A 77 -3.85 12.19 -3.28
CA LEU A 77 -2.60 11.84 -3.96
C LEU A 77 -1.37 12.15 -3.10
N GLY A 78 -1.38 13.27 -2.38
CA GLY A 78 -0.32 13.64 -1.44
C GLY A 78 -0.21 12.66 -0.27
N LYS A 79 -1.34 12.25 0.32
CA LYS A 79 -1.38 11.21 1.36
C LYS A 79 -0.87 9.87 0.81
N ALA A 80 -1.33 9.48 -0.37
CA ALA A 80 -0.94 8.22 -1.01
C ALA A 80 0.57 8.13 -1.24
N LYS A 81 1.19 9.17 -1.79
CA LYS A 81 2.65 9.20 -1.97
C LYS A 81 3.41 8.95 -0.67
N ARG A 82 2.98 9.55 0.44
CA ARG A 82 3.62 9.37 1.75
C ARG A 82 3.50 7.93 2.25
N VAL A 83 2.29 7.37 2.20
CA VAL A 83 2.03 6.01 2.68
C VAL A 83 2.71 4.97 1.79
N ILE A 84 2.72 5.16 0.47
CA ILE A 84 3.43 4.30 -0.50
C ILE A 84 4.93 4.29 -0.21
N GLN A 85 5.54 5.45 0.10
CA GLN A 85 6.96 5.50 0.41
C GLN A 85 7.29 4.66 1.66
N LEU A 86 6.49 4.77 2.73
CA LEU A 86 6.68 3.96 3.94
C LEU A 86 6.61 2.46 3.64
N ALA A 87 5.64 2.03 2.83
CA ALA A 87 5.48 0.63 2.44
C ALA A 87 6.65 0.13 1.59
N TYR A 88 7.11 0.95 0.65
CA TYR A 88 8.26 0.63 -0.20
C TYR A 88 9.55 0.46 0.62
N GLU A 89 9.87 1.39 1.53
CA GLU A 89 11.06 1.29 2.39
C GLU A 89 10.98 0.05 3.30
N LYS A 90 9.81 -0.24 3.85
CA LYS A 90 9.59 -1.45 4.66
C LYS A 90 9.77 -2.72 3.83
N ALA A 91 9.29 -2.74 2.59
CA ALA A 91 9.38 -3.91 1.73
C ALA A 91 10.82 -4.19 1.27
N LYS A 92 11.61 -3.13 1.00
CA LYS A 92 13.05 -3.26 0.76
C LYS A 92 13.81 -3.86 1.94
N LYS A 93 13.53 -3.41 3.17
CA LYS A 93 14.19 -3.90 4.39
C LYS A 93 13.90 -5.37 4.73
N ILE A 94 12.86 -5.97 4.17
CA ILE A 94 12.59 -7.41 4.36
C ILE A 94 13.64 -8.27 3.67
N LEU A 95 14.30 -7.74 2.65
CA LEU A 95 15.24 -8.45 1.80
C LEU A 95 16.71 -8.19 2.16
N GLU A 96 16.97 -7.28 3.11
CA GLU A 96 18.28 -7.03 3.73
C GLU A 96 18.51 -7.94 4.93
#